data_AF-A0A261QCJ8-F1
#
_entry.id   AF-A0A261QCJ8-F1
#
_cell.length_a   1.000
_cell.length_b   1.000
_cell.length_c   1.000
_cell.angle_alpha   90.00
_cell.angle_beta   90.00
_cell.angle_gamma   90.00
#
_symmetry.space_group_name_H-M   'P 1'
#
loop_
_entity.id
_entity.type
_entity.pdbx_description
1 polymer ?
#
loop_
_entity_poly.entity_id
_entity_poly.type
_entity_poly.pdbx_seq_one_letter_code
_entity_poly.pdbx_strand_id
1 'polypeptide(L)'
;MKLVDELYEIYRGRLQGSDEDLDMITLAVVEQLSNKEIFSIIKEMNEEELQYFFRVYLFEALREKFNNDAIEEGWQEKNFYH
;
A
#
# COMPACT_ATOMS: atom_id res chain seq x y z
N MET A 1 -12.40 3.43 -2.49
CA MET A 1 -12.67 2.90 -1.12
C MET A 1 -13.04 4.07 -0.25
N LYS A 2 -14.11 3.95 0.53
CA LYS A 2 -14.60 5.04 1.40
C LYS A 2 -13.50 5.66 2.30
N LEU A 3 -12.62 4.83 2.87
CA LEU A 3 -11.49 5.31 3.68
C LEU A 3 -10.54 6.23 2.90
N VAL A 4 -10.21 5.89 1.65
CA VAL A 4 -9.30 6.70 0.82
C VAL A 4 -9.91 8.05 0.51
N ASP A 5 -11.21 8.07 0.20
CA ASP A 5 -11.95 9.30 -0.04
C ASP A 5 -12.01 10.18 1.22
N GLU A 6 -12.26 9.59 2.39
CA GLU A 6 -12.27 10.30 3.67
C GLU A 6 -10.88 10.89 4.02
N LEU A 7 -9.81 10.12 3.85
CA LEU A 7 -8.44 10.59 4.06
C LEU A 7 -8.09 11.71 3.09
N TYR A 8 -8.46 11.57 1.81
CA TYR A 8 -8.28 12.62 0.83
C TYR A 8 -9.01 13.90 1.25
N GLU A 9 -10.25 13.82 1.73
CA GLU A 9 -10.99 15.00 2.20
C GLU A 9 -10.41 15.64 3.47
N ILE A 10 -9.82 14.85 4.37
CA ILE A 10 -9.15 15.37 5.58
C ILE A 10 -7.85 16.11 5.23
N TYR A 11 -7.08 15.56 4.30
CA TYR A 11 -5.72 16.04 4.00
C TYR A 11 -5.62 16.91 2.74
N ARG A 12 -6.67 17.00 1.90
CA ARG A 12 -6.70 17.88 0.73
C ARG A 12 -6.40 19.33 1.14
N GLY A 13 -5.41 19.93 0.49
CA GLY A 13 -4.97 21.29 0.79
C GLY A 13 -4.14 21.45 2.07
N ARG A 14 -3.86 20.38 2.82
CA ARG A 14 -2.91 20.37 3.95
C ARG A 14 -1.55 19.82 3.57
N LEU A 15 -1.49 19.02 2.51
CA LEU A 15 -0.27 18.38 2.02
C LEU A 15 -0.01 18.78 0.58
N GLN A 16 1.26 18.75 0.18
CA GLN A 16 1.65 19.03 -1.20
C GLN A 16 1.35 17.84 -2.12
N GLY A 17 1.00 16.68 -1.53
CA GLY A 17 0.75 15.44 -2.25
C GLY A 17 2.04 14.78 -2.73
N SER A 18 3.15 15.06 -2.05
CA SER A 18 4.43 14.38 -2.28
C SER A 18 4.36 12.93 -1.79
N ASP A 19 5.24 12.06 -2.31
CA ASP A 19 5.32 10.68 -1.84
C ASP A 19 5.62 10.61 -0.33
N GLU A 20 6.42 11.54 0.20
CA GLU A 20 6.72 11.66 1.63
C GLU A 20 5.47 12.02 2.46
N ASP A 21 4.63 12.92 1.96
CA ASP A 21 3.35 13.28 2.61
C ASP A 21 2.41 12.07 2.65
N LEU A 22 2.32 11.32 1.55
CA LEU A 22 1.46 10.15 1.42
C LEU A 22 1.94 9.00 2.32
N ASP A 23 3.25 8.80 2.41
CA ASP A 23 3.85 7.79 3.30
C ASP A 23 3.58 8.13 4.77
N MET A 24 3.75 9.40 5.16
CA MET A 24 3.45 9.86 6.52
C MET A 24 1.97 9.65 6.90
N ILE A 25 1.03 9.99 6.02
CA ILE A 25 -0.40 9.74 6.27
C ILE A 25 -0.65 8.24 6.41
N THR A 26 -0.10 7.44 5.50
CA THR A 26 -0.35 6.01 5.44
C THR A 26 0.14 5.34 6.73
N LEU A 27 1.33 5.70 7.19
CA LEU A 27 1.88 5.26 8.48
C LEU A 27 0.97 5.67 9.64
N ALA A 28 0.60 6.95 9.73
CA ALA A 28 -0.23 7.47 10.81
C ALA A 28 -1.61 6.77 10.89
N VAL A 29 -2.21 6.45 9.74
CA VAL A 29 -3.48 5.72 9.67
C VAL A 29 -3.30 4.28 10.15
N VAL A 30 -2.29 3.58 9.65
CA VAL A 30 -2.04 2.18 10.03
C VAL A 30 -1.74 2.04 11.52
N GLU A 31 -0.97 2.96 12.10
CA GLU A 31 -0.65 2.96 13.54
C GLU A 31 -1.87 3.20 14.45
N GLN A 32 -2.87 3.95 13.97
CA GLN A 32 -4.07 4.28 14.74
C GLN A 32 -5.16 3.22 14.65
N LEU A 33 -5.18 2.43 13.56
CA LEU A 33 -6.20 1.41 13.35
C LEU A 33 -5.88 0.13 14.12
N SER A 34 -6.88 -0.39 14.83
CA SER A 34 -6.82 -1.74 15.37
C SER A 34 -7.00 -2.78 14.26
N ASN A 35 -6.52 -4.00 14.49
CA ASN A 35 -6.76 -5.14 13.60
C ASN A 35 -8.25 -5.32 13.25
N LYS A 36 -9.15 -5.06 14.21
CA LYS A 36 -10.61 -5.17 13.98
C LYS A 36 -11.11 -4.14 12.98
N GLU A 37 -10.64 -2.90 13.06
CA GLU A 37 -11.02 -1.82 12.16
C GLU A 37 -10.48 -2.07 10.75
N ILE A 38 -9.22 -2.52 10.63
CA ILE A 38 -8.63 -2.93 9.35
C ILE A 38 -9.49 -4.01 8.68
N PHE A 39 -9.89 -5.05 9.43
CA PHE A 39 -10.78 -6.09 8.90
C PHE A 39 -12.17 -5.57 8.52
N SER A 40 -12.70 -4.57 9.24
CA SER A 40 -13.98 -3.95 8.87
C SER A 40 -13.86 -3.23 7.52
N ILE A 41 -12.80 -2.43 7.34
CA ILE A 41 -12.52 -1.71 6.09
C ILE A 41 -12.40 -2.68 4.91
N ILE A 42 -11.67 -3.78 5.08
CA ILE A 42 -11.52 -4.81 4.03
C ILE A 42 -12.88 -5.44 3.68
N LYS A 43 -13.74 -5.70 4.66
CA LYS A 43 -15.08 -6.26 4.43
C LYS A 43 -16.04 -5.30 3.72
N GLU A 44 -15.79 -4.01 3.80
CA GLU A 44 -16.57 -2.97 3.14
C GLU A 44 -16.12 -2.68 1.71
N MET A 45 -14.95 -3.19 1.30
CA MET A 45 -14.48 -3.08 -0.09
C MET A 45 -15.45 -3.78 -1.04
N ASN A 46 -15.68 -3.17 -2.20
CA ASN A 46 -16.37 -3.86 -3.29
C ASN A 46 -15.44 -4.92 -3.94
N GLU A 47 -15.98 -5.72 -4.85
CA GLU A 47 -15.23 -6.81 -5.49
C GLU A 47 -13.98 -6.33 -6.22
N GLU A 48 -14.07 -5.22 -6.97
CA GLU A 48 -12.94 -4.66 -7.72
C GLU A 48 -11.83 -4.16 -6.80
N GLU A 49 -12.21 -3.48 -5.71
CA GLU A 49 -11.30 -2.98 -4.69
C GLU A 49 -10.59 -4.12 -3.95
N LEU A 50 -11.33 -5.17 -3.59
CA LEU A 50 -10.76 -6.34 -2.92
C LEU A 50 -9.79 -7.08 -3.84
N GLN A 51 -10.15 -7.27 -5.11
CA GLN A 51 -9.26 -7.88 -6.11
C GLN A 51 -8.01 -7.02 -6.33
N TYR A 52 -8.15 -5.69 -6.40
CA TYR A 52 -7.02 -4.77 -6.50
C TYR A 52 -6.10 -4.87 -5.29
N PHE A 53 -6.66 -4.80 -4.08
CA PHE A 53 -5.92 -4.93 -2.82
C PHE A 53 -5.12 -6.24 -2.79
N PHE A 54 -5.77 -7.36 -3.10
CA PHE A 54 -5.12 -8.66 -3.10
C PHE A 54 -4.04 -8.79 -4.18
N ARG A 55 -4.27 -8.21 -5.37
CA ARG A 55 -3.27 -8.19 -6.45
C ARG A 55 -2.01 -7.42 -6.03
N VAL A 56 -2.16 -6.25 -5.43
CA VAL A 56 -1.01 -5.44 -4.96
C VAL A 56 -0.23 -6.22 -3.90
N TYR A 57 -0.92 -6.77 -2.90
CA TYR A 57 -0.26 -7.56 -1.86
C TYR A 57 0.50 -8.76 -2.44
N LEU A 58 -0.13 -9.54 -3.32
CA LEU A 58 0.52 -10.68 -3.96
C LEU A 58 1.73 -10.26 -4.80
N PHE A 59 1.60 -9.18 -5.56
CA PHE A 59 2.68 -8.68 -6.40
C PHE A 59 3.90 -8.26 -5.57
N GLU A 60 3.70 -7.45 -4.53
CA GLU A 60 4.80 -7.00 -3.67
C GLU A 60 5.44 -8.17 -2.90
N ALA A 61 4.63 -9.09 -2.35
CA ALA A 61 5.15 -10.27 -1.66
C ALA A 61 5.94 -11.21 -2.58
N LEU A 62 5.51 -11.37 -3.84
CA LEU A 62 6.25 -12.14 -4.82
C LEU A 62 7.55 -11.42 -5.22
N ARG A 63 7.49 -10.11 -5.46
CA ARG A 63 8.65 -9.29 -5.77
C ARG A 63 9.70 -9.38 -4.68
N GLU A 64 9.29 -9.26 -3.42
CA GLU A 64 10.20 -9.41 -2.27
C GLU A 64 10.87 -10.79 -2.26
N LYS A 65 10.11 -11.86 -2.50
CA LYS A 65 10.68 -13.21 -2.60
C LYS A 65 11.71 -13.33 -3.72
N PHE A 66 11.37 -12.89 -4.94
CA PHE A 66 12.30 -12.94 -6.06
C PHE A 66 13.54 -12.07 -5.85
N ASN A 67 13.40 -10.92 -5.18
CA ASN A 67 14.52 -10.05 -4.87
C ASN A 67 15.41 -10.67 -3.79
N ASN A 68 14.85 -11.30 -2.77
CA ASN A 68 15.61 -12.04 -1.76
C ASN A 68 16.36 -13.21 -2.39
N ASP A 69 15.71 -13.97 -3.28
CA ASP A 69 16.35 -15.07 -4.04
C ASP A 69 17.46 -14.51 -4.96
N ALA A 70 17.24 -13.38 -5.63
CA ALA A 70 18.24 -12.71 -6.47
C ALA A 70 19.45 -12.20 -5.67
N ILE A 71 19.23 -11.70 -4.45
CA ILE A 71 20.29 -11.27 -3.53
C ILE A 71 21.07 -12.48 -3.00
N GLU A 72 20.39 -13.60 -2.71
CA GLU A 72 21.03 -14.87 -2.33
C GLU A 72 21.83 -15.50 -3.50
N GLU A 73 21.39 -15.33 -4.74
CA GLU A 73 22.07 -15.82 -5.95
C GLU A 73 23.09 -14.82 -6.55
N GLY A 74 23.22 -13.61 -6.02
CA GLY A 74 24.23 -12.62 -6.44
C GLY A 74 23.89 -11.77 -7.67
N TRP A 75 22.61 -11.61 -8.01
CA TRP A 75 22.15 -10.75 -9.10
C TRP A 75 21.93 -9.32 -8.59
N GLN A 76 22.85 -8.40 -8.92
CA GLN A 76 22.60 -6.97 -8.72
C GLN A 76 21.55 -6.48 -9.72
N GLU A 77 20.40 -6.01 -9.22
CA GLU A 77 19.33 -5.37 -9.99
C GLU A 77 19.89 -4.20 -10.81
N LYS A 78 20.10 -4.45 -12.11
CA LYS A 78 20.11 -3.38 -13.12
C LYS A 78 18.84 -3.50 -13.95
N ASN A 79 18.04 -2.44 -13.86
CA ASN A 79 17.01 -2.02 -14.81
C ASN A 79 15.73 -2.85 -14.85
N PHE A 80 14.71 -2.43 -14.10
CA PHE A 80 13.32 -2.62 -14.51
C PHE A 80 12.46 -1.39 -14.14
N TYR A 81 12.79 -0.25 -14.73
CA TYR A 81 11.81 0.78 -15.11
C TYR A 81 12.29 1.42 -16.42
N HIS A 82 11.66 1.04 -17.53
CA HIS A 82 11.61 1.77 -18.79
C HIS A 82 10.14 1.88 -19.17
#